data_AF-A0A0P9EWK5-F1
#
_entry.id   AF-A0A0P9EWK5-F1
#
_cell.length_a   1.000
_cell.length_b   1.000
_cell.length_c   1.000
_cell.angle_alpha   90.00
_cell.angle_beta   90.00
_cell.angle_gamma   90.00
#
_symmetry.space_group_name_H-M   'P 1'
#
loop_
_entity.id
_entity.type
_entity.pdbx_description
1 polymer ?
#
loop_
_entity_poly.entity_id
_entity_poly.type
_entity_poly.pdbx_seq_one_letter_code
_entity_poly.pdbx_strand_id
1 'polypeptide(L)'
;MVHGEEIELKAPRVEEKLRWYKITGQCLDQRSVPVIAFVEATSLGKVLRYHGGRRRHITGPNGDIEVQFAKDKQAVQLLGKRLKPERIQPDDPSSIIQVIPATRYRCSCGKELVSDYSYPSMWCSCGLKAYPVQDEKTGIRLYYTLGLPRKKG
;
A
#
# COMPACT_ATOMS: atom_id res chain seq x y z
N MET A 1 -13.50 26.33 -23.52
CA MET A 1 -12.22 25.74 -23.97
C MET A 1 -11.42 25.41 -22.73
N VAL A 2 -11.38 24.13 -22.33
CA VAL A 2 -10.68 23.68 -21.12
C VAL A 2 -9.36 23.10 -21.59
N HIS A 3 -8.25 23.78 -21.30
CA HIS A 3 -6.91 23.26 -21.55
C HIS A 3 -6.71 22.05 -20.63
N GLY A 4 -6.76 20.85 -21.21
CA GLY A 4 -6.30 19.64 -20.55
C GLY A 4 -4.78 19.68 -20.50
N GLU A 5 -4.22 20.12 -19.37
CA GLU A 5 -2.81 19.86 -19.08
C GLU A 5 -2.61 18.35 -19.00
N GLU A 6 -2.01 17.79 -20.04
CA GLU A 6 -1.48 16.45 -20.05
C GLU A 6 -0.35 16.40 -19.01
N ILE A 7 -0.68 15.91 -17.80
CA ILE A 7 0.33 15.62 -16.80
C ILE A 7 1.13 14.44 -17.34
N GLU A 8 2.25 14.73 -17.99
CA GLU A 8 3.24 13.76 -18.43
C GLU A 8 3.80 13.08 -17.17
N LEU A 9 3.16 11.99 -16.75
CA LEU A 9 3.60 11.14 -15.65
C LEU A 9 4.89 10.43 -16.06
N LYS A 10 6.02 11.15 -16.02
CA LYS A 10 7.34 10.55 -16.15
C LYS A 10 7.51 9.57 -15.00
N ALA A 11 7.62 8.29 -15.35
CA ALA A 11 7.88 7.24 -14.39
C ALA A 11 9.19 7.58 -13.63
N PRO A 12 9.18 7.61 -12.29
CA PRO A 12 10.40 7.81 -11.53
C PRO A 12 11.40 6.70 -11.88
N ARG A 13 12.68 7.07 -12.02
CA ARG A 13 13.77 6.12 -12.26
C ARG A 13 13.84 5.13 -11.07
N VAL A 14 14.24 3.90 -11.36
CA VAL A 14 14.46 2.78 -10.42
C VAL A 14 15.43 3.12 -9.26
N GLU A 15 16.10 4.28 -9.30
CA GLU A 15 17.06 4.74 -8.29
C GLU A 15 16.42 5.35 -7.03
N GLU A 16 15.13 5.68 -7.02
CA GLU A 16 14.43 6.04 -5.77
C GLU A 16 14.21 4.77 -4.94
N LYS A 17 15.18 4.50 -4.05
CA LYS A 17 15.19 3.29 -3.20
C LYS A 17 13.88 3.18 -2.41
N LEU A 18 13.03 2.26 -2.85
CA LEU A 18 11.84 1.83 -2.14
C LEU A 18 12.21 1.44 -0.71
N ARG A 19 11.38 1.87 0.23
CA ARG A 19 11.54 1.65 1.65
C ARG A 19 10.20 1.23 2.23
N TRP A 20 10.24 0.37 3.24
CA TRP A 20 9.05 -0.01 3.98
C TRP A 20 8.78 1.00 5.09
N TYR A 21 7.53 1.43 5.20
CA TYR A 21 7.03 2.32 6.23
C TYR A 21 5.89 1.64 7.00
N LYS A 22 5.84 1.81 8.31
CA LYS A 22 4.72 1.41 9.16
C LYS A 22 3.84 2.63 9.39
N ILE A 23 2.56 2.49 9.12
CA ILE A 23 1.53 3.46 9.49
C ILE A 23 0.44 2.73 10.26
N THR A 24 0.04 3.29 11.40
CA THR A 24 -1.01 2.74 12.25
C THR A 24 -2.29 3.55 12.09
N GLY A 25 -3.42 2.86 12.08
CA GLY A 25 -4.75 3.43 12.05
C GLY A 25 -5.71 2.66 12.94
N GLN A 26 -6.97 3.08 12.93
CA GLN A 26 -8.05 2.41 13.65
C GLN A 26 -9.18 2.06 12.70
N CYS A 27 -9.72 0.85 12.85
CA CYS A 27 -10.93 0.45 12.15
C CYS A 27 -12.12 1.30 12.64
N LEU A 28 -12.83 1.95 11.71
CA LEU A 28 -13.99 2.77 12.04
C LEU A 28 -15.24 1.92 12.29
N ASP A 29 -15.37 0.79 11.58
CA ASP A 29 -16.47 -0.16 11.70
C ASP A 29 -16.38 -1.00 12.99
N GLN A 30 -15.16 -1.14 13.53
CA GLN A 30 -14.86 -1.84 14.78
C GLN A 30 -13.91 -0.98 15.60
N ARG A 31 -14.48 0.00 16.31
CA ARG A 31 -13.81 1.14 16.98
C ARG A 31 -12.68 0.83 17.98
N SER A 32 -12.25 -0.43 18.10
CA SER A 32 -11.18 -0.86 19.01
C SER A 32 -10.14 -1.76 18.35
N VAL A 33 -10.24 -2.02 17.04
CA VAL A 33 -9.28 -2.87 16.33
C VAL A 33 -8.20 -2.00 15.68
N PRO A 34 -6.94 -2.05 16.17
CA PRO A 34 -5.84 -1.35 15.53
C PRO A 34 -5.53 -1.99 14.18
N VAL A 35 -5.23 -1.13 13.20
CA VAL A 35 -4.80 -1.57 11.86
C VAL A 35 -3.38 -1.09 11.64
N ILE A 36 -2.48 -2.02 11.34
CA ILE A 36 -1.07 -1.74 11.06
C ILE A 36 -0.84 -2.00 9.58
N ALA A 37 -0.53 -0.96 8.81
CA ALA A 37 -0.16 -1.10 7.41
C ALA A 37 1.35 -0.90 7.23
N PHE A 38 1.98 -1.88 6.60
CA PHE A 38 3.35 -1.79 6.10
C PHE A 38 3.28 -1.42 4.62
N VAL A 39 3.74 -0.23 4.26
CA VAL A 39 3.66 0.34 2.91
C VAL A 39 5.06 0.46 2.33
N GLU A 40 5.28 -0.10 1.14
CA GLU A 40 6.50 0.13 0.39
C GLU A 40 6.35 1.39 -0.46
N ALA A 41 7.20 2.40 -0.21
CA ALA A 41 7.13 3.66 -0.91
C ALA A 41 8.53 4.30 -1.08
N THR A 42 8.63 5.27 -1.98
CA THR A 42 9.83 6.09 -2.21
C THR A 42 10.10 7.09 -1.07
N SER A 43 9.03 7.56 -0.41
CA SER A 43 9.09 8.55 0.66
C SER A 43 7.91 8.48 1.63
N LEU A 44 8.12 8.99 2.84
CA LEU A 44 7.06 9.16 3.85
C LEU A 44 5.92 10.07 3.34
N GLY A 45 6.23 11.11 2.57
CA GLY A 45 5.22 12.00 2.01
C GLY A 45 4.23 11.27 1.08
N LYS A 46 4.72 10.27 0.32
CA LYS A 46 3.90 9.42 -0.54
C LYS A 46 3.01 8.48 0.28
N VAL A 47 3.55 7.93 1.38
CA VAL A 47 2.75 7.12 2.32
C VAL A 47 1.57 7.92 2.85
N LEU A 48 1.80 9.13 3.38
CA LEU A 48 0.71 9.97 3.90
C LEU A 48 -0.28 10.41 2.81
N ARG A 49 0.22 10.74 1.61
CA ARG A 49 -0.63 11.15 0.49
C ARG A 49 -1.60 10.05 0.07
N TYR A 50 -1.10 8.82 -0.10
CA TYR A 50 -1.91 7.73 -0.67
C TYR A 50 -2.60 6.86 0.39
N HIS A 51 -2.02 6.70 1.57
CA HIS A 51 -2.52 5.80 2.62
C HIS A 51 -2.91 6.50 3.92
N GLY A 52 -2.51 7.76 4.12
CA GLY A 52 -2.89 8.53 5.30
C GLY A 52 -4.37 8.95 5.28
N GLY A 53 -4.92 9.25 6.46
CA GLY A 53 -6.30 9.69 6.60
C GLY A 53 -7.32 8.55 6.49
N ARG A 54 -8.57 8.91 6.14
CA ARG A 54 -9.67 7.95 6.01
C ARG A 54 -9.50 7.18 4.71
N ARG A 55 -9.42 5.85 4.79
CA ARG A 55 -9.21 4.95 3.66
C ARG A 55 -10.08 3.71 3.79
N ARG A 56 -10.62 3.27 2.65
CA ARG A 56 -11.32 2.00 2.53
C ARG A 56 -10.32 0.95 2.08
N HIS A 57 -10.16 -0.11 2.88
CA HIS A 57 -9.23 -1.19 2.61
C HIS A 57 -9.99 -2.49 2.45
N ILE A 58 -9.66 -3.25 1.41
CA ILE A 58 -10.23 -4.57 1.16
C ILE A 58 -9.67 -5.51 2.21
N THR A 59 -10.54 -6.09 3.05
CA THR A 59 -10.17 -7.09 4.05
C THR A 59 -10.73 -8.46 3.70
N GLY A 60 -10.06 -9.17 2.79
CA GLY A 60 -10.27 -10.60 2.59
C GLY A 60 -11.74 -10.96 2.33
N PRO A 61 -12.21 -12.16 2.74
CA PRO A 61 -13.57 -12.62 2.44
C PRO A 61 -14.68 -11.88 3.19
N ASN A 62 -14.34 -11.02 4.16
CA ASN A 62 -15.31 -10.36 5.04
C ASN A 62 -15.73 -8.95 4.58
N GLY A 63 -15.29 -8.53 3.38
CA GLY A 63 -15.63 -7.24 2.79
C GLY A 63 -14.60 -6.16 3.09
N ASP A 64 -14.93 -4.93 2.70
CA ASP A 64 -14.07 -3.77 2.91
C ASP A 64 -14.25 -3.23 4.33
N ILE A 65 -13.15 -2.94 5.04
CA ILE A 65 -13.19 -2.11 6.24
C ILE A 65 -12.83 -0.68 5.91
N GLU A 66 -13.38 0.23 6.71
CA GLU A 66 -12.92 1.59 6.73
C GLU A 66 -11.92 1.83 7.86
N VAL A 67 -10.78 2.42 7.52
CA VAL A 67 -9.67 2.67 8.43
C VAL A 67 -9.36 4.15 8.44
N GLN A 68 -9.19 4.70 9.64
CA GLN A 68 -8.65 6.03 9.84
C GLN A 68 -7.17 5.91 10.19
N PHE A 69 -6.30 6.08 9.19
CA PHE A 69 -4.86 6.20 9.40
C PHE A 69 -4.49 7.59 9.86
N ALA A 70 -3.35 7.68 10.54
CA ALA A 70 -2.73 8.93 10.89
C ALA A 70 -2.44 9.81 9.65
N LYS A 71 -2.40 11.13 9.86
CA LYS A 71 -2.13 12.13 8.80
C LYS A 71 -0.81 12.87 9.01
N ASP A 72 -0.24 12.73 10.20
CA ASP A 72 0.97 13.39 10.63
C ASP A 72 2.20 12.52 10.37
N LYS A 73 3.34 13.18 10.14
CA LYS A 73 4.60 12.49 9.84
C LYS A 73 5.14 11.69 11.02
N GLN A 74 4.81 12.10 12.25
CA GLN A 74 5.33 11.48 13.48
C GLN A 74 4.73 10.07 13.69
N ALA A 75 3.51 9.85 13.22
CA ALA A 75 2.84 8.56 13.25
C ALA A 75 3.28 7.57 12.14
N VAL A 76 4.23 7.94 11.26
CA VAL A 76 4.78 7.04 10.23
C VAL A 76 6.23 6.69 10.53
N GLN A 77 6.49 5.41 10.71
CA GLN A 77 7.82 4.90 11.04
C GLN A 77 8.49 4.29 9.80
N LEU A 78 9.73 4.69 9.51
CA LEU A 78 10.57 4.00 8.52
C LEU A 78 11.09 2.68 9.13
N LEU A 79 10.89 1.56 8.43
CA LEU A 79 11.45 0.27 8.84
C LEU A 79 12.96 0.24 8.54
N GLY A 80 13.71 -0.41 9.43
CA GLY A 80 15.13 -0.68 9.20
C GLY A 80 15.35 -1.51 7.93
N LYS A 81 16.45 -1.29 7.22
CA LYS A 81 16.75 -1.90 5.90
C LYS A 81 16.63 -3.43 5.85
N ARG A 82 16.79 -4.13 6.98
CA ARG A 82 16.73 -5.60 7.08
C ARG A 82 15.37 -6.15 7.50
N LEU A 83 14.44 -5.27 7.92
CA LEU A 83 13.11 -5.65 8.36
C LEU A 83 12.19 -5.77 7.15
N LYS A 84 11.73 -6.99 6.87
CA LYS A 84 10.67 -7.26 5.90
C LYS A 84 9.34 -7.38 6.65
N PRO A 85 8.24 -6.81 6.13
CA PRO A 85 6.93 -6.89 6.78
C PRO A 85 6.48 -8.31 7.13
N GLU A 86 6.83 -9.27 6.27
CA GLU A 86 6.52 -10.70 6.43
C GLU A 86 7.12 -11.33 7.70
N ARG A 87 8.11 -10.67 8.32
CA ARG A 87 8.79 -11.15 9.52
C ARG A 87 8.36 -10.41 10.79
N ILE A 88 7.44 -9.46 10.68
CA ILE A 88 7.00 -8.65 11.81
C ILE A 88 5.76 -9.30 12.42
N GLN A 89 5.87 -9.71 13.67
CA GLN A 89 4.73 -10.13 14.47
C GLN A 89 4.09 -8.88 15.12
N PRO A 90 2.75 -8.79 15.17
CA PRO A 90 2.11 -7.70 15.90
C PRO A 90 2.32 -7.87 17.41
N ASP A 91 2.51 -6.76 18.11
CA ASP A 91 2.56 -6.75 19.57
C ASP A 91 1.19 -7.12 20.18
N ASP A 92 0.11 -6.79 19.47
CA ASP A 92 -1.27 -7.11 19.84
C ASP A 92 -1.90 -8.08 18.82
N PRO A 93 -2.24 -9.31 19.23
CA PRO A 93 -2.84 -10.33 18.37
C PRO A 93 -4.27 -10.00 17.93
N SER A 94 -4.89 -8.92 18.38
CA SER A 94 -6.14 -8.42 17.83
C SER A 94 -5.95 -7.47 16.64
N SER A 95 -4.71 -7.08 16.34
CA SER A 95 -4.40 -6.13 15.26
C SER A 95 -4.64 -6.73 13.88
N ILE A 96 -5.16 -5.91 12.96
CA ILE A 96 -5.19 -6.24 11.53
C ILE A 96 -3.87 -5.78 10.91
N ILE A 97 -3.10 -6.70 10.34
CA ILE A 97 -1.88 -6.35 9.59
C ILE A 97 -2.17 -6.33 8.09
N GLN A 98 -1.71 -5.27 7.44
CA GLN A 98 -1.72 -5.13 5.99
C GLN A 98 -0.32 -4.94 5.46
N VAL A 99 0.03 -5.63 4.38
CA VAL A 99 1.25 -5.39 3.62
C VAL A 99 0.88 -4.87 2.25
N ILE A 100 1.31 -3.64 1.94
CA ILE A 100 0.98 -2.91 0.72
C ILE A 100 2.29 -2.63 -0.03
N PRO A 101 2.71 -3.52 -0.95
CA PRO A 101 3.89 -3.30 -1.76
C PRO A 101 3.65 -2.20 -2.80
N ALA A 102 4.74 -1.58 -3.29
CA ALA A 102 4.66 -0.68 -4.43
C ALA A 102 4.23 -1.47 -5.68
N THR A 103 3.41 -0.87 -6.53
CA THR A 103 2.92 -1.55 -7.72
C THR A 103 4.05 -1.63 -8.74
N ARG A 104 4.37 -2.85 -9.17
CA ARG A 104 5.39 -3.14 -10.19
C ARG A 104 4.70 -3.33 -11.53
N TYR A 105 5.29 -2.81 -12.60
CA TYR A 105 4.77 -2.88 -13.95
C TYR A 105 5.82 -3.48 -14.86
N ARG A 106 5.39 -4.30 -15.82
CA ARG A 106 6.28 -4.87 -16.83
C ARG A 106 5.83 -4.42 -18.21
N CYS A 107 6.78 -3.86 -18.96
CA CYS A 107 6.59 -3.55 -20.37
C CYS A 107 6.95 -4.77 -21.23
N SER A 108 6.36 -4.88 -22.42
CA SER A 108 6.75 -5.88 -23.43
C SER A 108 8.22 -5.82 -23.85
N CYS A 109 8.87 -4.65 -23.74
CA CYS A 109 10.31 -4.49 -24.00
C CYS A 109 11.20 -5.05 -22.87
N GLY A 110 10.63 -5.69 -21.84
CA GLY A 110 11.34 -6.26 -20.70
C GLY A 110 11.66 -5.29 -19.58
N LYS A 111 11.45 -3.98 -19.76
CA LYS A 111 11.68 -2.98 -18.70
C LYS A 111 10.64 -3.10 -17.59
N GLU A 112 11.12 -3.05 -16.35
CA GLU A 112 10.29 -2.96 -15.15
C GLU A 112 10.20 -1.52 -14.66
N LEU A 113 9.00 -1.15 -14.22
CA LEU A 113 8.72 0.15 -13.61
C LEU A 113 8.07 -0.07 -12.26
N VAL A 114 8.18 0.91 -11.37
CA VAL A 114 7.55 0.87 -10.06
C VAL A 114 6.83 2.19 -9.78
N SER A 115 5.68 2.10 -9.10
CA SER A 115 4.96 3.26 -8.60
C SER A 115 4.44 3.04 -7.19
N ASP A 116 4.49 4.10 -6.38
CA ASP A 116 3.84 4.16 -5.06
C ASP A 116 2.30 4.05 -5.16
N TYR A 117 1.72 4.26 -6.35
CA TYR A 117 0.29 4.21 -6.59
C TYR A 117 -0.07 3.17 -7.67
N SER A 118 -1.23 2.56 -7.50
CA SER A 118 -1.75 1.55 -8.43
C SER A 118 -2.52 2.21 -9.57
N TYR A 119 -1.93 2.23 -10.74
CA TYR A 119 -2.50 2.68 -12.01
C TYR A 119 -2.88 1.46 -12.87
N PRO A 120 -3.86 1.59 -13.76
CA PRO A 120 -4.18 0.52 -14.73
C PRO A 120 -3.03 0.20 -15.68
N SER A 121 -2.19 1.20 -16.01
CA SER A 121 -0.99 1.06 -16.83
C SER A 121 -0.03 2.23 -16.60
N MET A 122 1.24 2.06 -16.99
CA MET A 122 2.25 3.13 -17.03
C MET A 122 2.90 3.22 -18.41
N TRP A 123 3.41 4.40 -18.76
CA TRP A 123 4.19 4.56 -19.99
C TRP A 123 5.64 4.12 -19.76
N CYS A 124 6.11 3.22 -20.62
CA CYS A 124 7.51 2.83 -20.66
C CYS A 124 8.31 3.81 -21.54
N SER A 125 9.60 3.96 -21.24
CA SER A 125 10.53 4.77 -22.05
C SER A 125 10.71 4.27 -23.49
N CYS A 126 10.24 3.06 -23.84
CA CYS A 126 10.21 2.59 -25.22
C CYS A 126 8.96 3.05 -26.00
N GLY A 127 8.10 3.87 -25.40
CA GLY A 127 6.84 4.36 -26.00
C GLY A 127 5.66 3.39 -25.91
N LEU A 128 5.82 2.22 -25.29
CA LEU A 128 4.73 1.25 -25.09
C LEU A 128 4.17 1.30 -23.66
N LYS A 129 2.96 0.78 -23.49
CA LYS A 129 2.34 0.61 -22.17
C LYS A 129 2.95 -0.58 -21.42
N ALA A 130 3.21 -0.36 -20.13
CA ALA A 130 3.53 -1.38 -19.15
C ALA A 130 2.31 -1.62 -18.26
N TYR A 131 2.05 -2.88 -17.95
CA TYR A 131 0.88 -3.29 -17.16
C TYR A 131 1.32 -3.80 -15.78
N PRO A 132 0.47 -3.64 -14.75
CA PRO A 132 0.79 -4.10 -13.41
C PRO A 132 1.06 -5.61 -13.44
N VAL A 133 2.16 -6.01 -12.82
CA VAL A 133 2.49 -7.41 -12.62
C VAL A 133 1.54 -7.91 -11.54
N GLN A 134 0.62 -8.80 -11.93
CA GLN A 134 -0.18 -9.55 -10.97
C GLN A 134 0.72 -10.56 -10.28
N ASP A 135 1.45 -10.14 -9.25
CA ASP A 135 2.12 -11.08 -8.38
C ASP A 135 1.06 -11.59 -7.41
N GLU A 136 0.77 -12.90 -7.41
CA GLU A 136 -0.06 -13.55 -6.38
C GLU A 136 0.49 -13.29 -4.97
N LYS A 137 1.76 -12.85 -4.87
CA LYS A 137 2.42 -12.42 -3.64
C LYS A 137 2.33 -10.92 -3.32
N THR A 138 1.88 -10.07 -4.25
CA THR A 138 1.78 -8.60 -4.09
C THR A 138 0.38 -8.08 -3.81
N GLY A 139 -0.63 -8.95 -3.82
CA GLY A 139 -1.94 -8.60 -3.25
C GLY A 139 -1.76 -8.13 -1.80
N ILE A 140 -2.64 -7.25 -1.34
CA ILE A 140 -2.70 -6.84 0.08
C ILE A 140 -2.75 -8.13 0.91
N ARG A 141 -1.63 -8.48 1.55
CA ARG A 141 -1.58 -9.66 2.40
C ARG A 141 -2.11 -9.26 3.76
N LEU A 142 -3.26 -9.85 4.07
CA LEU A 142 -3.93 -9.68 5.33
C LEU A 142 -3.51 -10.83 6.22
N TYR A 143 -2.75 -10.50 7.26
CA TYR A 143 -2.54 -11.45 8.33
C TYR A 143 -3.60 -11.13 9.38
N TYR A 144 -4.60 -12.01 9.46
CA TYR A 144 -5.49 -12.06 10.60
C TYR A 144 -4.84 -12.94 11.65
N THR A 145 -4.52 -12.38 12.80
CA THR A 145 -4.38 -13.18 14.01
C THR A 145 -5.81 -13.56 14.44
N LEU A 146 -6.06 -14.87 14.46
CA LEU A 146 -7.37 -15.50 14.68
C LEU A 146 -8.08 -14.90 15.90
N GLY A 147 -9.32 -14.40 15.71
CA GLY A 147 -10.15 -13.99 16.84
C GLY A 147 -11.27 -12.98 16.57
N LEU A 148 -11.74 -12.77 15.34
CA LEU A 148 -12.97 -11.98 15.16
C LEU A 148 -14.20 -12.86 15.43
N PRO A 149 -15.08 -12.50 16.39
CA PRO A 149 -16.34 -13.19 16.54
C PRO A 149 -17.12 -13.06 15.25
N ARG A 150 -17.52 -14.20 14.67
CA ARG A 150 -18.44 -14.24 13.54
C ARG A 150 -19.66 -13.40 13.91
N LYS A 151 -20.01 -12.40 13.09
CA LYS A 151 -21.36 -11.82 13.14
C LYS A 151 -22.34 -12.98 13.02
N LYS A 152 -23.07 -13.28 14.10
CA LYS A 152 -24.26 -14.13 14.02
C LYS A 152 -25.28 -13.34 13.19
N GLY A 153 -25.55 -13.82 11.98
CA GLY A 153 -26.84 -13.59 11.35
C GLY A 153 -27.92 -14.40 12.06
#